data_AF-A0A8C5MZZ3-F1
#
_entry.id   AF-A0A8C5MZZ3-F1
#
_cell.length_a   1.000
_cell.length_b   1.000
_cell.length_c   1.000
_cell.angle_alpha   90.00
_cell.angle_beta   90.00
_cell.angle_gamma   90.00
#
_symmetry.space_group_name_H-M   'P 1'
#
loop_
_entity.id
_entity.type
_entity.pdbx_description
1 polymer ?
#
loop_
_entity_poly.entity_id
_entity_poly.type
_entity_poly.pdbx_seq_one_letter_code
_entity_poly.pdbx_strand_id
1 'polypeptide(L)'
;KTGNLAEADASEKDKIKAVSIQSGHEYNAMKKKPLGPPPPSSAGIPRTFMVEVEDPNMKGAMLTNTGKYAIPSINAAAYAVGKKERQPFLPANPSSSSEEEDPVPDKFLCLICKEIMTGAVVIPCCGNNYCDECKCERLITQTEYPLYETTLKPQTISAQT
;
A
#
# COMPACT_ATOMS: atom_id res chain seq x y z
N LYS A 1 42.71 22.23 -11.44
CA LYS A 1 43.35 21.82 -10.16
C LYS A 1 42.23 21.56 -9.17
N THR A 2 41.72 20.33 -9.14
CA THR A 2 40.63 19.93 -8.24
C THR A 2 41.19 19.80 -6.84
N GLY A 3 40.69 20.62 -5.89
CA GLY A 3 41.08 20.51 -4.49
C GLY A 3 40.64 19.15 -3.94
N ASN A 4 41.51 18.51 -3.16
CA ASN A 4 41.22 17.22 -2.52
C ASN A 4 40.11 17.44 -1.48
N LEU A 5 38.90 16.90 -1.71
CA LEU A 5 37.75 17.06 -0.82
C LEU A 5 37.96 16.43 0.56
N ALA A 6 38.96 15.55 0.73
CA ALA A 6 39.26 14.91 2.00
C ALA A 6 39.82 15.90 3.05
N GLU A 7 40.34 17.05 2.62
CA GLU A 7 40.97 18.05 3.49
C GLU A 7 40.08 19.28 3.73
N ALA A 8 38.81 19.25 3.31
CA ALA A 8 37.89 20.37 3.52
C ALA A 8 37.17 20.28 4.89
N ASP A 9 37.42 21.24 5.78
CA ASP A 9 36.64 21.53 7.00
C ASP A 9 35.28 22.15 6.65
N ALA A 10 34.51 21.47 5.81
CA ALA A 10 33.13 21.81 5.51
C ALA A 10 32.17 21.02 6.41
N SER A 11 31.04 21.65 6.77
CA SER A 11 29.92 21.00 7.44
C SER A 11 29.46 19.78 6.64
N GLU A 12 29.02 18.72 7.33
CA GLU A 12 28.53 17.48 6.70
C GLU A 12 27.41 17.77 5.68
N LYS A 13 26.57 18.78 5.94
CA LYS A 13 25.54 19.24 4.98
C LYS A 13 26.12 19.80 3.68
N ASP A 14 27.23 20.50 3.75
CA ASP A 14 27.88 21.10 2.58
C ASP A 14 28.62 20.05 1.76
N LYS A 15 29.18 19.02 2.42
CA LYS A 15 29.75 17.85 1.76
C LYS A 15 28.69 17.05 1.01
N ILE A 16 27.53 16.83 1.62
CA ILE A 16 26.38 16.18 0.97
C ILE A 16 25.90 17.01 -0.23
N LYS A 17 25.75 18.33 -0.08
CA LYS A 17 25.34 19.22 -1.16
C LYS A 17 26.33 19.23 -2.33
N ALA A 18 27.63 19.21 -2.04
CA ALA A 18 28.67 19.14 -3.05
C ALA A 18 28.65 17.83 -3.84
N VAL A 19 28.44 16.69 -3.16
CA VAL A 19 28.24 15.38 -3.81
C VAL A 19 27.01 15.39 -4.72
N SER A 20 25.91 15.99 -4.29
CA SER A 20 24.70 16.13 -5.13
C SER A 20 24.91 17.03 -6.35
N ILE A 21 25.75 18.05 -6.24
CA ILE A 21 26.06 18.95 -7.36
C ILE A 21 27.04 18.30 -8.35
N GLN A 22 28.09 17.62 -7.87
CA GLN A 22 29.06 16.93 -8.72
C GLN A 22 28.42 15.78 -9.49
N SER A 23 27.56 14.98 -8.85
CA SER A 23 26.78 13.93 -9.53
C SER A 23 25.76 14.50 -10.54
N GLY A 24 25.33 15.75 -10.37
CA GLY A 24 24.46 16.45 -11.32
C GLY A 24 25.17 17.08 -12.51
N HIS A 25 26.49 17.31 -12.45
CA HIS A 25 27.22 18.10 -13.46
C HIS A 25 27.91 17.25 -14.54
N GLU A 26 27.78 15.92 -14.51
CA GLU A 26 28.26 15.01 -15.56
C GLU A 26 27.21 14.72 -16.65
N TYR A 27 25.99 15.25 -16.51
CA TYR A 27 24.99 15.23 -17.59
C TYR A 27 25.23 16.43 -18.50
N ASN A 28 26.29 16.33 -19.29
CA ASN A 28 26.68 17.32 -20.28
C ASN A 28 25.48 17.65 -21.18
N ALA A 29 25.11 18.93 -21.19
CA ALA A 29 24.18 19.52 -22.13
C ALA A 29 24.70 19.32 -23.56
N MET A 30 23.79 19.19 -24.52
CA MET A 30 24.05 19.03 -25.97
C MET A 30 24.27 17.59 -26.45
N LYS A 31 23.19 16.80 -26.45
CA LYS A 31 22.75 15.90 -27.54
C LYS A 31 21.48 15.18 -27.07
N LYS A 32 20.32 15.85 -27.16
CA LYS A 32 19.02 15.17 -27.01
C LYS A 32 18.79 14.28 -28.24
N LYS A 33 19.44 13.13 -28.29
CA LYS A 33 18.96 12.00 -29.09
C LYS A 33 17.64 11.54 -28.43
N PRO A 34 16.59 11.21 -29.20
CA PRO A 34 15.37 10.65 -28.61
C PRO A 34 15.76 9.43 -27.75
N LEU A 35 15.29 9.40 -26.51
CA LEU A 35 15.76 8.52 -25.44
C LEU A 35 15.25 7.07 -25.57
N GLY A 36 14.86 6.62 -26.77
CA GLY A 36 14.25 5.30 -26.92
C GLY A 36 14.27 4.74 -28.35
N PRO A 37 13.91 3.45 -28.49
CA PRO A 37 13.68 2.82 -29.78
C PRO A 37 12.67 3.62 -30.62
N PRO A 38 12.76 3.55 -31.97
CA PRO A 38 11.79 4.22 -32.83
C PRO A 38 10.35 3.73 -32.56
N PRO A 39 9.33 4.58 -32.73
CA PRO A 39 7.94 4.21 -32.53
C PRO A 39 7.54 3.01 -33.41
N PRO A 40 6.76 2.04 -32.88
CA PRO A 40 6.29 0.91 -33.67
C PRO A 40 5.31 1.35 -34.77
N SER A 41 5.17 0.55 -35.83
CA SER A 41 4.24 0.85 -36.92
C SER A 41 2.80 0.45 -36.59
N SER A 42 1.84 1.16 -37.17
CA SER A 42 0.42 1.06 -36.87
C SER A 42 -0.30 -0.07 -37.63
N ALA A 43 0.20 -1.30 -37.53
CA ALA A 43 -0.33 -2.45 -38.28
C ALA A 43 -1.69 -2.94 -37.73
N GLY A 44 -2.65 -3.20 -38.63
CA GLY A 44 -3.92 -3.87 -38.32
C GLY A 44 -4.99 -3.03 -37.60
N ILE A 45 -4.68 -1.80 -37.18
CA ILE A 45 -5.64 -0.90 -36.52
C ILE A 45 -6.21 0.10 -37.55
N PRO A 46 -7.55 0.23 -37.68
CA PRO A 46 -8.13 1.17 -38.63
C PRO A 46 -7.85 2.63 -38.23
N ARG A 47 -7.63 3.48 -39.23
CA ARG A 47 -7.35 4.92 -39.04
C ARG A 47 -8.44 5.67 -38.28
N THR A 48 -9.69 5.22 -38.34
CA THR A 48 -10.82 5.83 -37.62
C THR A 48 -10.67 5.75 -36.10
N PHE A 49 -9.87 4.81 -35.60
CA PHE A 49 -9.60 4.64 -34.16
C PHE A 49 -8.24 5.25 -33.77
N MET A 50 -7.68 6.14 -34.58
CA MET A 50 -6.41 6.79 -34.34
C MET A 50 -6.55 8.31 -34.30
N VAL A 51 -5.75 8.94 -33.45
CA VAL A 51 -5.60 10.39 -33.34
C VAL A 51 -4.18 10.74 -33.75
N GLU A 52 -4.03 11.62 -34.73
CA GLU A 52 -2.72 12.11 -35.17
C GLU A 52 -2.07 12.93 -34.04
N VAL A 53 -0.75 12.75 -33.87
CA VAL A 53 0.06 13.48 -32.88
C VAL A 53 1.33 13.99 -33.53
N GLU A 54 1.86 15.11 -33.05
CA GLU A 54 3.09 15.71 -33.59
C GLU A 54 4.35 15.09 -32.96
N ASP A 55 4.29 14.81 -31.66
CA ASP A 55 5.45 14.35 -30.90
C ASP A 55 5.69 12.84 -31.03
N PRO A 56 6.84 12.40 -31.58
CA PRO A 56 7.18 10.98 -31.69
C PRO A 56 7.44 10.32 -30.33
N ASN A 57 7.69 11.10 -29.28
CA ASN A 57 7.98 10.62 -27.93
C ASN A 57 6.73 10.60 -27.03
N MET A 58 5.55 10.93 -27.56
CA MET A 58 4.31 10.83 -26.80
C MET A 58 4.02 9.35 -26.46
N LYS A 59 3.52 9.10 -25.26
CA LYS A 59 3.22 7.73 -24.80
C LYS A 59 2.25 7.06 -25.76
N GLY A 60 2.61 5.87 -26.24
CA GLY A 60 1.76 5.11 -27.17
C GLY A 60 1.74 5.65 -28.60
N ALA A 61 2.62 6.59 -28.97
CA ALA A 61 2.78 7.03 -30.36
C ALA A 61 3.25 5.87 -31.25
N MET A 62 2.61 5.76 -32.41
CA MET A 62 2.90 4.78 -33.45
C MET A 62 3.06 5.49 -34.79
N LEU A 63 3.88 4.93 -35.68
CA LEU A 63 4.05 5.43 -37.04
C LEU A 63 2.98 4.85 -37.96
N THR A 64 2.17 5.72 -38.57
CA THR A 64 1.17 5.30 -39.57
C THR A 64 1.80 5.03 -40.94
N ASN A 65 1.07 4.29 -41.78
CA ASN A 65 1.50 4.04 -43.17
C ASN A 65 1.62 5.31 -44.02
N THR A 66 1.01 6.42 -43.60
CA THR A 66 1.13 7.75 -44.21
C THR A 66 2.36 8.53 -43.71
N GLY A 67 3.16 7.96 -42.80
CA GLY A 67 4.36 8.58 -42.27
C GLY A 67 4.11 9.61 -41.15
N LYS A 68 2.89 9.69 -40.64
CA LYS A 68 2.54 10.56 -39.50
C LYS A 68 2.53 9.77 -38.18
N TYR A 69 2.78 10.42 -37.07
CA TYR A 69 2.60 9.79 -35.76
C TYR A 69 1.12 9.83 -35.34
N ALA A 70 0.65 8.75 -34.74
CA ALA A 70 -0.70 8.67 -34.23
C ALA A 70 -0.77 7.77 -32.99
N ILE A 71 -1.77 7.98 -32.15
CA ILE A 71 -2.07 7.17 -30.97
C ILE A 71 -3.48 6.61 -31.13
N PRO A 72 -3.75 5.35 -30.75
CA PRO A 72 -5.12 4.85 -30.71
C PRO A 72 -6.00 5.72 -29.79
N SER A 73 -7.21 6.07 -30.25
CA SER A 73 -8.12 6.96 -29.51
C SER A 73 -8.41 6.44 -28.09
N ILE A 74 -8.48 5.12 -27.91
CA ILE A 74 -8.64 4.47 -26.60
C ILE A 74 -7.47 4.75 -25.66
N ASN A 75 -6.25 4.77 -26.19
CA ASN A 75 -5.03 5.00 -25.42
C ASN A 75 -4.92 6.49 -25.08
N ALA A 76 -5.22 7.37 -26.05
CA ALA A 76 -5.26 8.82 -25.82
C ALA A 76 -6.23 9.19 -24.68
N ALA A 77 -7.44 8.61 -24.68
CA ALA A 77 -8.41 8.79 -23.60
C ALA A 77 -7.89 8.26 -22.26
N ALA A 78 -7.29 7.06 -22.23
CA ALA A 78 -6.74 6.49 -21.01
C ALA A 78 -5.57 7.32 -20.43
N TYR A 79 -4.73 7.90 -21.29
CA TYR A 79 -3.65 8.80 -20.85
C TYR A 79 -4.18 10.13 -20.30
N ALA A 80 -5.30 10.63 -20.83
CA ALA A 80 -5.96 11.85 -20.33
C ALA A 80 -6.60 11.65 -18.94
N VAL A 81 -7.11 10.45 -18.64
CA VAL A 81 -7.79 10.15 -17.36
C VAL A 81 -6.81 10.11 -16.17
N GLY A 82 -5.50 9.94 -16.41
CA GLY A 82 -4.50 9.79 -15.36
C GLY A 82 -4.63 8.43 -14.65
N LYS A 83 -3.51 7.70 -14.47
CA LYS A 83 -3.53 6.42 -13.76
C LYS A 83 -3.84 6.65 -12.29
N LYS A 84 -5.09 6.51 -11.89
CA LYS A 84 -5.49 6.29 -10.50
C LYS A 84 -5.78 4.80 -10.33
N GLU A 85 -4.81 4.07 -9.81
CA GLU A 85 -5.03 2.69 -9.37
C GLU A 85 -6.00 2.74 -8.18
N ARG A 86 -7.26 2.40 -8.42
CA ARG A 86 -8.20 2.12 -7.34
C ARG A 86 -8.04 0.65 -7.00
N GLN A 87 -7.68 0.36 -5.75
CA GLN A 87 -7.70 -1.02 -5.28
C GLN A 87 -9.12 -1.60 -5.47
N PRO A 88 -9.27 -2.80 -6.05
CA PRO A 88 -10.58 -3.37 -6.42
C PRO A 88 -11.61 -3.48 -5.30
N PHE A 89 -11.17 -3.42 -4.04
CA PHE A 89 -12.00 -3.56 -2.85
C PHE A 89 -12.60 -2.24 -2.34
N LEU A 90 -12.22 -1.09 -2.90
CA LEU A 90 -12.76 0.20 -2.49
C LEU A 90 -13.98 0.56 -3.35
N PRO A 91 -15.19 0.67 -2.76
CA PRO A 91 -16.36 1.11 -3.50
C PRO A 91 -16.13 2.48 -4.12
N ALA A 92 -16.63 2.67 -5.34
CA ALA A 92 -16.45 3.90 -6.10
C ALA A 92 -17.33 5.02 -5.53
N ASN A 93 -16.84 5.76 -4.55
CA ASN A 93 -17.38 7.07 -4.15
C ASN A 93 -16.25 7.99 -3.63
N PRO A 94 -16.45 9.31 -3.72
CA PRO A 94 -15.41 10.25 -4.12
C PRO A 94 -14.32 10.39 -3.06
N SER A 95 -13.08 10.38 -3.52
CA SER A 95 -11.97 11.01 -2.81
C SER A 95 -12.26 12.51 -2.68
N SER A 96 -12.98 12.89 -1.62
CA SER A 96 -12.78 14.15 -0.94
C SER A 96 -12.23 13.78 0.44
N SER A 97 -10.92 13.93 0.58
CA SER A 97 -10.26 14.00 1.86
C SER A 97 -10.77 15.27 2.55
N SER A 98 -11.89 15.17 3.25
CA SER A 98 -12.27 16.12 4.29
C SER A 98 -12.21 15.35 5.61
N GLU A 99 -11.40 15.89 6.51
CA GLU A 99 -10.92 15.30 7.75
C GLU A 99 -12.04 15.30 8.79
N GLU A 100 -13.13 14.59 8.50
CA GLU A 100 -14.09 14.22 9.53
C GLU A 100 -13.62 12.86 10.04
N GLU A 101 -12.97 12.84 11.21
CA GLU A 101 -12.63 11.61 11.91
C GLU A 101 -13.94 10.83 12.14
N ASP A 102 -14.26 9.90 11.23
CA ASP A 102 -15.38 8.99 11.41
C ASP A 102 -15.13 8.25 12.73
N PRO A 103 -16.00 8.43 13.76
CA PRO A 103 -15.72 7.92 15.08
C PRO A 103 -15.56 6.40 15.01
N VAL A 104 -14.52 5.89 15.68
CA VAL A 104 -14.21 4.46 15.71
C VAL A 104 -15.48 3.67 16.03
N PRO A 105 -15.92 2.75 15.16
CA PRO A 105 -17.17 2.01 15.39
C PRO A 105 -17.16 1.24 16.71
N ASP A 106 -18.27 1.30 17.44
CA ASP A 106 -18.45 0.67 18.76
C ASP A 106 -18.11 -0.84 18.80
N LYS A 107 -18.17 -1.53 17.66
CA LYS A 107 -17.81 -2.95 17.53
C LYS A 107 -16.32 -3.25 17.78
N PHE A 108 -15.46 -2.22 17.78
CA PHE A 108 -14.03 -2.35 18.08
C PHE A 108 -13.71 -2.00 19.54
N LEU A 109 -14.72 -1.61 20.31
CA LEU A 109 -14.58 -1.30 21.72
C LEU A 109 -14.74 -2.56 22.55
N CYS A 110 -13.91 -2.71 23.57
CA CYS A 110 -14.07 -3.77 24.54
C CYS A 110 -15.36 -3.53 25.34
N LEU A 111 -16.21 -4.54 25.49
CA LEU A 111 -17.44 -4.45 26.27
C LEU A 111 -17.21 -4.29 27.79
N ILE A 112 -15.95 -4.31 28.24
CA ILE A 112 -15.54 -4.16 29.64
C ILE A 112 -14.99 -2.74 29.88
N CYS A 113 -13.85 -2.39 29.28
CA CYS A 113 -13.26 -1.05 29.47
C CYS A 113 -13.86 0.04 28.56
N LYS A 114 -14.68 -0.33 27.56
CA LYS A 114 -15.29 0.59 26.57
C LYS A 114 -14.27 1.40 25.75
N GLU A 115 -13.02 0.97 25.74
CA GLU A 115 -11.95 1.53 24.92
C GLU A 115 -11.65 0.60 23.74
N ILE A 116 -10.88 1.11 22.78
CA ILE A 116 -10.39 0.33 21.63
C ILE A 116 -9.61 -0.87 22.15
N MET A 117 -9.96 -2.05 21.64
CA MET A 117 -9.37 -3.29 22.10
C MET A 117 -7.86 -3.36 21.84
N THR A 118 -7.08 -3.44 22.91
CA THR A 118 -5.65 -3.76 22.85
C THR A 118 -5.48 -5.26 23.10
N GLY A 119 -4.86 -5.99 22.18
CA GLY A 119 -4.70 -7.45 22.32
C GLY A 119 -6.01 -8.24 22.20
N ALA A 120 -6.79 -8.01 21.13
CA ALA A 120 -8.10 -8.61 20.92
C ALA A 120 -8.14 -10.15 21.04
N VAL A 121 -8.96 -10.67 21.96
CA VAL A 121 -9.26 -12.09 22.09
C VAL A 121 -10.76 -12.35 21.85
N VAL A 122 -11.06 -13.34 21.01
CA VAL A 122 -12.43 -13.79 20.72
C VAL A 122 -12.85 -14.84 21.75
N ILE A 123 -14.00 -14.67 22.39
CA ILE A 123 -14.56 -15.71 23.27
C ILE A 123 -15.33 -16.73 22.42
N PRO A 124 -14.95 -18.03 22.42
CA PRO A 124 -15.57 -19.03 21.54
C PRO A 124 -17.06 -19.29 21.75
N CYS A 125 -17.61 -19.00 22.93
CA CYS A 125 -19.01 -19.26 23.23
C CYS A 125 -19.99 -18.24 22.62
N CYS A 126 -19.53 -17.01 22.36
CA CYS A 126 -20.39 -15.91 21.94
C CYS A 126 -19.80 -15.04 20.82
N GLY A 127 -18.56 -15.29 20.40
CA GLY A 127 -17.88 -14.52 19.35
C GLY A 127 -17.56 -13.07 19.73
N ASN A 128 -17.75 -12.70 21.00
CA ASN A 128 -17.44 -11.36 21.49
C ASN A 128 -15.94 -11.17 21.67
N ASN A 129 -15.51 -9.94 21.45
CA ASN A 129 -14.12 -9.53 21.44
C ASN A 129 -13.82 -8.71 22.71
N TYR A 130 -12.71 -9.02 23.40
CA TYR A 130 -12.27 -8.30 24.59
C TYR A 130 -10.76 -8.05 24.55
N CYS A 131 -10.28 -7.05 25.30
CA CYS A 131 -8.85 -6.92 25.58
C CYS A 131 -8.35 -8.20 26.25
N ASP A 132 -7.12 -8.59 25.94
CA ASP A 132 -6.44 -9.74 26.54
C ASP A 132 -6.37 -9.65 28.07
N GLU A 133 -6.25 -8.44 28.61
CA GLU A 133 -6.28 -8.15 30.05
C GLU A 133 -7.70 -8.16 30.61
N CYS A 134 -8.66 -7.54 29.93
CA CYS A 134 -10.03 -7.42 30.43
C CYS A 134 -10.81 -8.74 30.42
N LYS A 135 -10.48 -9.71 29.55
CA LYS A 135 -11.18 -11.00 29.48
C LYS A 135 -11.26 -11.69 30.85
N CYS A 136 -10.22 -11.55 31.65
CA CYS A 136 -10.06 -12.17 32.96
C CYS A 136 -11.09 -11.65 33.97
N GLU A 137 -11.48 -10.38 33.93
CA GLU A 137 -12.31 -9.77 34.97
C GLU A 137 -13.78 -10.23 34.92
N ARG A 138 -14.29 -10.64 33.75
CA ARG A 138 -15.62 -11.31 33.62
C ARG A 138 -15.55 -12.84 33.57
N LEU A 139 -14.50 -13.43 33.01
CA LEU A 139 -14.38 -14.90 32.95
C LEU A 139 -14.03 -15.51 34.31
N ILE A 140 -13.21 -14.84 35.12
CA ILE A 140 -12.79 -15.36 36.44
C ILE A 140 -13.90 -15.18 37.49
N THR A 141 -14.69 -14.10 37.40
CA THR A 141 -15.78 -13.83 38.36
C THR A 141 -17.03 -14.70 38.14
N GLN A 142 -17.19 -15.31 36.96
CA GLN A 142 -18.23 -16.32 36.72
C GLN A 142 -17.75 -17.77 36.99
N THR A 143 -16.46 -17.97 37.20
CA THR A 143 -15.89 -19.24 37.69
C THR A 143 -15.62 -19.15 39.19
N GLU A 144 -16.62 -18.76 39.98
CA GLU A 144 -16.64 -19.09 41.39
C GLU A 144 -17.09 -20.55 41.52
N TYR A 145 -16.20 -21.47 41.18
CA TYR A 145 -16.20 -22.77 41.84
C TYR A 145 -15.24 -22.63 43.02
N PRO A 146 -15.75 -22.58 44.26
CA PRO A 146 -14.90 -22.57 45.43
C PRO A 146 -14.14 -23.89 45.46
N LEU A 147 -12.89 -23.82 45.91
CA LEU A 147 -12.10 -24.97 46.31
C LEU A 147 -12.94 -25.93 47.18
N TYR A 148 -13.34 -27.07 46.63
CA TYR A 148 -13.53 -28.27 47.42
C TYR A 148 -13.00 -29.47 46.65
N GLU A 149 -12.09 -30.18 47.32
CA GLU A 149 -11.58 -31.47 46.90
C GLU A 149 -12.75 -32.41 46.58
N THR A 150 -12.77 -32.99 45.38
CA THR A 150 -13.42 -34.29 45.19
C THR A 150 -12.55 -35.13 44.27
N THR A 151 -11.43 -35.56 44.84
CA THR A 151 -10.97 -36.94 44.81
C THR A 151 -11.30 -37.74 43.54
N LEU A 152 -10.48 -37.58 42.50
CA LEU A 152 -10.23 -38.69 41.57
C LEU A 152 -9.40 -39.75 42.33
N LYS A 153 -10.06 -40.55 43.18
CA LYS A 153 -9.51 -41.83 43.63
C LYS A 153 -9.67 -42.81 42.47
N PRO A 154 -8.59 -43.49 42.02
CA PRO A 154 -8.70 -44.50 40.98
C PRO A 154 -9.65 -45.61 41.46
N GLN A 155 -10.67 -45.90 40.65
CA GLN A 155 -11.57 -47.03 40.88
C GLN A 155 -10.73 -48.31 40.80
N THR A 156 -10.41 -48.91 41.96
CA THR A 156 -9.86 -50.26 42.03
C THR A 156 -10.92 -51.23 41.52
N ILE A 157 -10.64 -51.87 40.39
CA ILE A 157 -11.44 -52.97 39.87
C ILE A 157 -11.24 -54.14 40.84
N SER A 158 -12.23 -54.40 41.70
CA SER A 158 -12.26 -55.64 42.46
C SER A 158 -12.55 -56.79 41.50
N ALA A 159 -11.55 -57.64 41.25
CA ALA A 159 -11.77 -58.96 40.71
C ALA A 159 -12.69 -59.74 41.68
N GLN A 160 -13.79 -60.28 41.17
CA GLN A 160 -14.54 -61.35 41.83
C GLN A 160 -14.35 -62.64 41.02
N THR A 161 -14.11 -63.70 41.79
CA THR A 161 -13.74 -65.08 41.47
C THR A 161 -14.67 -65.77 40.48
#